data_AF-A0A317E893-F1
#
_entry.id   AF-A0A317E893-F1
#
_cell.length_a   1.000
_cell.length_b   1.000
_cell.length_c   1.000
_cell.angle_alpha   90.00
_cell.angle_beta   90.00
_cell.angle_gamma   90.00
#
_symmetry.space_group_name_H-M   'P 1'
#
loop_
_entity.id
_entity.type
_entity.pdbx_description
1 polymer ?
#
loop_
_entity_poly.entity_id
_entity_poly.type
_entity_poly.pdbx_seq_one_letter_code
_entity_poly.pdbx_strand_id
1 'polypeptide(L)' 'MGKNSPLISEFETEEQEAGHTRWLKAKVAAALRDSRPAVAHEDVMAEAEAIVATSESRTDR' A
#
# COMPACT_ATOMS: atom_id res chain seq x y z
N MET A 1 24.61 14.67 8.66
CA MET A 1 23.78 13.48 8.36
C MET A 1 23.29 13.63 6.92
N GLY A 2 23.52 12.64 6.05
CA GLY A 2 23.11 12.70 4.64
C GLY A 2 21.62 12.41 4.46
N LYS A 3 21.02 12.84 3.34
CA LYS A 3 19.57 12.69 3.09
C LYS A 3 19.10 11.24 3.02
N ASN A 4 19.96 10.31 2.57
CA ASN A 4 19.71 8.87 2.52
C ASN A 4 20.20 8.14 3.79
N SER A 5 20.43 8.86 4.90
CA SER A 5 20.73 8.20 6.17
C SER A 5 19.51 7.39 6.64
N PRO A 6 19.67 6.15 7.15
CA PRO A 6 18.54 5.32 7.59
C PRO A 6 17.67 5.93 8.69
N LEU A 7 18.20 6.92 9.43
CA LEU A 7 17.43 7.66 10.44
C LEU A 7 16.54 8.76 9.84
N ILE A 8 16.76 9.12 8.58
CA ILE A 8 16.08 10.21 7.86
C ILE A 8 15.24 9.67 6.71
N SER A 9 15.74 8.65 6.00
CA SER A 9 15.12 8.08 4.82
C SER A 9 15.18 6.57 4.84
N GLU A 10 14.10 5.95 4.38
CA GLU A 10 14.03 4.50 4.15
C GLU A 10 14.67 4.09 2.81
N PHE A 11 15.08 5.05 1.97
CA PHE A 11 15.72 4.78 0.70
C PHE A 11 17.24 4.92 0.80
N GLU A 12 17.95 3.87 0.39
CA GLU A 12 19.40 3.84 0.33
C GLU A 12 19.95 4.77 -0.77
N THR A 13 19.18 4.96 -1.85
CA THR A 13 19.58 5.81 -2.98
C THR A 13 18.49 6.78 -3.43
N GLU A 14 18.93 7.88 -4.05
CA GLU A 14 18.03 8.87 -4.65
C GLU A 14 17.21 8.28 -5.81
N GLU A 15 17.78 7.33 -6.55
CA GLU A 15 17.11 6.69 -7.67
C GLU A 15 15.94 5.83 -7.19
N GLN A 16 16.12 5.07 -6.10
CA GLN A 16 15.05 4.31 -5.47
C GLN A 16 13.92 5.22 -4.99
N GLU A 17 14.26 6.32 -4.31
CA GLU A 17 13.29 7.32 -3.84
C GLU A 17 12.51 7.94 -5.01
N ALA A 18 13.20 8.33 -6.09
CA ALA A 18 12.58 8.88 -7.27
C ALA A 18 11.68 7.85 -7.99
N GLY A 19 12.09 6.59 -8.04
CA GLY A 19 11.29 5.47 -8.56
C GLY A 19 10.00 5.28 -7.78
N HIS A 20 10.12 5.17 -6.45
CA HIS A 20 8.97 5.04 -5.55
C HIS A 20 8.02 6.23 -5.67
N THR A 21 8.57 7.46 -5.72
CA THR A 21 7.78 8.69 -5.87
C THR A 21 6.99 8.70 -7.17
N ARG A 22 7.58 8.29 -8.29
CA ARG A 22 6.87 8.19 -9.59
C ARG A 22 5.73 7.18 -9.52
N TRP A 23 5.99 5.99 -8.96
CA TRP A 23 4.97 4.96 -8.78
C TRP A 23 3.83 5.44 -7.87
N LEU A 24 4.16 6.02 -6.71
CA LEU A 24 3.18 6.49 -5.75
C LEU A 24 2.26 7.56 -6.36
N LYS A 25 2.85 8.54 -7.07
CA LYS A 25 2.07 9.57 -7.78
C LYS A 25 1.11 8.95 -8.81
N ALA A 26 1.58 7.98 -9.59
CA ALA A 26 0.72 7.30 -10.56
C ALA A 26 -0.41 6.51 -9.88
N LYS A 27 -0.12 5.79 -8.80
CA LYS A 27 -1.09 5.03 -8.01
C LYS A 27 -2.15 5.93 -7.37
N VAL A 28 -1.74 7.04 -6.76
CA VAL A 28 -2.65 8.04 -6.18
C VAL A 28 -3.51 8.68 -7.25
N ALA A 29 -2.94 9.08 -8.38
CA ALA A 29 -3.70 9.67 -9.47
C ALA A 29 -4.74 8.69 -10.06
N ALA A 30 -4.44 7.39 -10.11
CA ALA A 30 -5.41 6.37 -10.49
C ALA A 30 -6.54 6.23 -9.45
N ALA A 31 -6.20 6.20 -8.15
CA ALA A 31 -7.18 6.13 -7.07
C ALA A 31 -8.11 7.35 -7.03
N LEU A 32 -7.58 8.56 -7.24
CA LEU A 32 -8.39 9.79 -7.28
C LEU A 32 -9.31 9.89 -8.49
N ARG A 33 -9.01 9.17 -9.58
CA ARG A 33 -9.89 9.08 -10.75
C ARG A 33 -10.98 8.02 -10.61
N ASP A 34 -10.90 7.19 -9.58
CA ASP A 34 -11.93 6.19 -9.31
C ASP A 34 -13.21 6.88 -8.82
N SER A 35 -14.30 6.68 -9.54
CA SER A 35 -15.59 7.31 -9.23
C SER A 35 -16.44 6.48 -8.28
N ARG A 36 -15.99 5.29 -7.86
CA ARG A 36 -16.69 4.47 -6.88
C ARG A 36 -16.74 5.20 -5.54
N PRO A 37 -17.85 5.08 -4.78
CA PRO A 37 -17.92 5.66 -3.44
C PRO A 37 -16.86 5.04 -2.53
N ALA A 38 -16.44 5.80 -1.52
CA ALA A 38 -15.60 5.27 -0.45
C ALA A 38 -16.35 4.14 0.30
N VAL A 39 -15.60 3.13 0.72
CA VAL A 39 -16.12 2.01 1.51
C VAL A 39 -16.05 2.36 2.98
N ALA A 40 -17.06 1.98 3.77
CA ALA A 40 -17.05 2.18 5.20
C ALA A 40 -15.95 1.35 5.87
N HIS A 41 -15.45 1.80 7.01
CA HIS A 41 -14.36 1.10 7.69
C HIS A 41 -14.77 -0.33 8.08
N GLU A 42 -15.99 -0.51 8.60
CA GLU A 42 -16.51 -1.83 8.97
C GLU A 42 -16.54 -2.81 7.79
N ASP A 43 -16.94 -2.33 6.61
CA ASP A 43 -17.04 -3.16 5.41
C ASP A 43 -15.65 -3.60 4.92
N VAL A 44 -14.66 -2.71 4.96
CA VAL A 44 -13.26 -3.05 4.62
C VAL A 44 -12.70 -4.10 5.59
N MET A 45 -12.98 -3.96 6.89
CA MET A 45 -12.49 -4.91 7.89
C MET A 45 -13.15 -6.28 7.73
N ALA A 46 -14.46 -6.32 7.48
CA ALA A 46 -15.19 -7.57 7.24
C ALA A 46 -14.67 -8.31 5.99
N GLU A 47 -14.37 -7.58 4.90
CA GLU A 47 -13.76 -8.17 3.71
C GLU A 47 -12.35 -8.71 3.99
N ALA A 48 -11.53 -7.97 4.73
CA ALA A 48 -10.19 -8.38 5.10
C ALA A 48 -10.18 -9.66 5.96
N GLU A 49 -11.07 -9.74 6.96
CA GLU A 49 -11.24 -10.93 7.81
C GLU A 49 -11.62 -12.17 6.98
N ALA A 50 -12.54 -12.02 6.03
CA ALA A 50 -12.96 -13.11 5.14
C ALA A 50 -11.80 -13.63 4.26
N ILE A 51 -10.94 -12.73 3.75
CA ILE A 51 -9.75 -13.09 2.96
C ILE A 51 -8.75 -13.89 3.81
N VAL A 52 -8.54 -13.47 5.06
CA VAL A 52 -7.62 -14.15 5.99
C VAL A 52 -8.14 -15.56 6.31
N ALA A 53 -9.40 -15.69 6.71
CA ALA A 53 -10.00 -17.00 7.02
C ALA A 53 -9.98 -17.96 5.82
N THR A 54 -10.19 -17.44 4.62
CA THR A 54 -10.08 -18.22 3.37
C THR A 54 -8.65 -18.67 3.11
N SER A 55 -7.66 -17.83 3.41
CA SER A 55 -6.24 -18.18 3.26
C SER A 55 -5.81 -19.26 4.25
N GLU A 56 -6.22 -19.13 5.52
CA GLU A 56 -5.90 -20.08 6.58
C GLU A 56 -6.49 -21.47 6.31
N SER A 57 -7.78 -21.52 5.94
CA SER A 57 -8.44 -22.79 5.57
C SER A 57 -7.84 -23.46 4.33
N ARG A 58 -7.20 -22.71 3.43
CA ARG A 58 -6.46 -23.27 2.28
C ARG A 58 -5.11 -23.83 2.66
N THR A 59 -4.48 -23.30 3.70
CA THR A 59 -3.18 -23.76 4.21
C THR A 59 -3.34 -24.94 5.16
N ASP A 60 -4.45 -25.03 5.88
CA ASP A 60 -4.78 -26.14 6.79
C ASP A 60 -5.28 -27.41 6.06
N ARG A 61 -5.59 -27.30 4.76
CA ARG A 61 -6.07 -28.39 3.89
C ARG A 61 -4.96 -29.00 3.04
#